data_AF-A0A1L7T924-F1
#
_entry.id   AF-A0A1L7T924-F1
#
_cell.length_a   1.000
_cell.length_b   1.000
_cell.length_c   1.000
_cell.angle_alpha   90.00
_cell.angle_beta   90.00
_cell.angle_gamma   90.00
#
_symmetry.space_group_name_H-M   'P 1'
#
loop_
_entity.id
_entity.type
_entity.pdbx_description
1 polymer ?
#
loop_
_entity_poly.entity_id
_entity_poly.type
_entity_poly.pdbx_seq_one_letter_code
_entity_poly.pdbx_strand_id
1 'polypeptide(L)'
;MFKSLSRHCLCDGRGLATRQAYASPYHRNRMAGQWTPSPHLKGDEEIEVRLYNIKCDEAGALPCLKCGINICEECRCYPRAAPPNTYPNRRPHLRGSGQLDNIMCLCEECDAKTEKEVEGKFLNERCDCDIYTRWICVRCEEEERKAVWKYFEQQTELDGNWIVREDMDYGDDFEPTKTLQDHAHDRAFWCTCDKTVSHRTVPRCIWCKRRHLPESEWRQELQDTGSKHPFFDNDPDYPRWVSDNDNKYPTPYPRLGYHRGDEEVTNE
;
A
#
# COMPACT_ATOMS: atom_id res chain seq x y z
N MET A 1 2.06 6.56 29.99
CA MET A 1 1.13 5.94 29.01
C MET A 1 1.86 5.11 27.94
N PHE A 2 3.12 5.42 27.59
CA PHE A 2 3.94 4.67 26.60
C PHE A 2 4.42 3.26 27.02
N LYS A 3 4.42 2.91 28.32
CA LYS A 3 4.84 1.57 28.81
C LYS A 3 3.83 0.43 28.54
N SER A 4 2.60 0.72 28.09
CA SER A 4 1.64 -0.33 27.70
C SER A 4 1.75 -0.74 26.23
N LEU A 5 2.51 0.02 25.42
CA LEU A 5 2.81 -0.30 24.02
C LEU A 5 3.93 -1.33 23.89
N SER A 6 4.77 -1.51 24.91
CA SER A 6 5.61 -2.69 25.08
C SER A 6 4.78 -3.87 25.60
N ARG A 7 3.66 -4.20 24.94
CA ARG A 7 2.89 -5.42 25.19
C ARG A 7 3.70 -6.61 24.69
N HIS A 8 4.71 -7.01 25.48
CA HIS A 8 5.14 -8.36 25.89
C HIS A 8 5.03 -9.51 24.87
N CYS A 9 5.04 -9.24 23.58
CA CYS A 9 5.09 -10.22 22.53
C CYS A 9 6.35 -9.94 21.73
N LEU A 10 7.21 -10.95 21.63
CA LEU A 10 8.30 -10.97 20.67
C LEU A 10 7.73 -10.82 19.26
N CYS A 11 8.57 -10.44 18.31
CA CYS A 11 8.19 -10.46 16.90
C CYS A 11 7.58 -11.83 16.54
N ASP A 12 6.45 -11.84 15.84
CA ASP A 12 5.74 -13.10 15.54
C ASP A 12 6.49 -14.04 14.57
N GLY A 13 7.56 -13.56 13.94
CA GLY A 13 8.43 -14.32 13.04
C GLY A 13 7.80 -14.77 11.73
N ARG A 14 6.50 -14.54 11.54
CA ARG A 14 5.73 -15.08 10.41
C ARG A 14 6.15 -14.43 9.11
N GLY A 15 6.38 -13.11 9.13
CA GLY A 15 6.82 -12.41 7.93
C GLY A 15 8.16 -12.90 7.41
N LEU A 16 9.13 -13.10 8.30
CA LEU A 16 10.44 -13.67 7.96
C LEU A 16 10.31 -15.10 7.43
N ALA A 17 9.50 -15.95 8.07
CA ALA A 17 9.28 -17.32 7.62
C ALA A 17 8.60 -17.39 6.24
N THR A 18 7.59 -16.56 5.99
CA THR A 18 6.91 -16.48 4.69
C THR A 18 7.87 -16.02 3.59
N ARG A 19 8.75 -15.04 3.86
CA ARG A 19 9.80 -14.60 2.94
C ARG A 19 10.80 -15.71 2.64
N GLN A 20 11.31 -16.38 3.67
CA GLN A 20 12.23 -17.52 3.54
C GLN A 20 11.63 -18.66 2.69
N ALA A 21 10.32 -18.86 2.80
CA ALA A 21 9.58 -19.85 2.03
C ALA A 21 9.22 -19.40 0.61
N TYR A 22 9.50 -18.15 0.22
CA TYR A 22 9.01 -17.54 -1.03
C TYR A 22 7.50 -17.73 -1.22
N ALA A 23 6.75 -17.63 -0.12
CA ALA A 23 5.31 -17.74 -0.11
C ALA A 23 4.65 -16.36 -0.25
N SER A 24 3.41 -16.33 -0.77
CA SER A 24 2.59 -15.10 -0.84
C SER A 24 2.66 -14.30 0.47
N PRO A 25 2.79 -12.96 0.42
CA PRO A 25 2.83 -12.13 -0.78
C PRO A 25 4.20 -12.10 -1.50
N TYR A 26 5.22 -12.73 -0.92
CA TYR A 26 6.60 -12.75 -1.39
C TYR A 26 6.81 -13.89 -2.40
N HIS A 27 6.39 -13.70 -3.64
CA HIS A 27 6.56 -14.71 -4.68
C HIS A 27 7.91 -14.59 -5.38
N ARG A 28 8.54 -15.74 -5.65
CA ARG A 28 9.73 -15.83 -6.50
C ARG A 28 9.41 -15.32 -7.91
N ASN A 29 10.07 -14.25 -8.35
CA ASN A 29 9.88 -13.73 -9.70
C ASN A 29 11.08 -14.06 -10.59
N ARG A 30 10.84 -14.78 -11.69
CA ARG A 30 11.88 -15.13 -12.69
C ARG A 30 12.49 -13.92 -13.42
N MET A 31 11.92 -12.72 -13.29
CA MET A 31 12.35 -11.50 -14.00
C MET A 31 12.97 -10.41 -13.10
N ALA A 32 13.37 -10.78 -11.89
CA ALA A 32 14.20 -9.95 -11.02
C ALA A 32 15.34 -9.26 -11.78
N GLY A 33 15.52 -7.94 -11.58
CA GLY A 33 16.62 -7.19 -12.18
C GLY A 33 16.46 -6.79 -13.66
N GLN A 34 15.42 -7.26 -14.35
CA GLN A 34 15.18 -6.87 -15.74
C GLN A 34 14.33 -5.60 -15.82
N TRP A 35 14.75 -4.65 -16.66
CA TRP A 35 13.88 -3.55 -17.04
C TRP A 35 12.70 -4.10 -17.85
N THR A 36 11.47 -3.99 -17.32
CA THR A 36 10.26 -4.36 -18.06
C THR A 36 9.21 -3.24 -17.98
N PRO A 37 8.36 -3.07 -19.02
CA PRO A 37 7.30 -2.07 -19.03
C PRO A 37 6.13 -2.35 -18.07
N SER A 38 6.05 -3.55 -17.47
CA SER A 38 4.90 -3.99 -16.67
C SER A 38 5.23 -3.96 -15.16
N PRO A 39 4.62 -3.05 -14.38
CA PRO A 39 4.91 -2.87 -12.96
C PRO A 39 4.46 -4.04 -12.08
N HIS A 40 3.60 -4.93 -12.59
CA HIS A 40 3.12 -6.14 -11.88
C HIS A 40 4.12 -7.30 -11.94
N LEU A 41 5.12 -7.22 -12.82
CA LEU A 41 6.14 -8.25 -13.00
C LEU A 41 7.44 -7.94 -12.25
N LYS A 42 7.46 -6.89 -11.42
CA LYS A 42 8.48 -6.70 -10.39
C LYS A 42 8.02 -7.37 -9.09
N GLY A 43 8.14 -8.70 -9.05
CA GLY A 43 8.15 -9.39 -7.77
C GLY A 43 9.48 -9.09 -7.07
N ASP A 44 9.50 -9.24 -5.75
CA ASP A 44 10.70 -9.05 -4.95
C ASP A 44 11.87 -9.83 -5.56
N GLU A 45 12.85 -9.11 -6.12
CA GLU A 45 14.26 -9.45 -6.32
C GLU A 45 14.84 -8.38 -7.29
N GLU A 46 15.95 -7.73 -7.00
CA GLU A 46 17.20 -8.33 -6.57
C GLU A 46 17.55 -7.92 -5.13
N ILE A 47 17.83 -8.93 -4.27
CA ILE A 47 18.71 -8.91 -3.05
C ILE A 47 18.11 -9.42 -1.73
N GLU A 48 16.93 -10.03 -1.75
CA GLU A 48 16.49 -10.84 -0.59
C GLU A 48 17.13 -12.24 -0.52
N VAL A 49 18.07 -12.59 -1.42
CA VAL A 49 18.70 -13.93 -1.47
C VAL A 49 19.63 -14.20 -0.27
N ARG A 50 19.93 -13.19 0.56
CA ARG A 50 20.47 -13.40 1.91
C ARG A 50 19.84 -12.40 2.86
N LEU A 51 18.71 -12.79 3.45
CA LEU A 51 18.11 -12.14 4.61
C LEU A 51 19.21 -11.68 5.57
N TYR A 52 19.27 -10.37 5.83
CA TYR A 52 20.24 -9.74 6.72
C TYR A 52 20.31 -10.43 8.08
N ASN A 53 19.15 -10.89 8.57
CA ASN A 53 19.04 -11.75 9.74
C ASN A 53 18.27 -13.02 9.41
N ILE A 54 18.86 -14.17 9.72
CA ILE A 54 18.16 -15.48 9.76
C ILE A 54 17.21 -15.60 10.97
N LYS A 55 17.15 -14.55 11.81
CA LYS A 55 16.37 -14.45 13.04
C LYS A 55 15.68 -13.08 13.08
N CYS A 56 14.60 -12.94 13.82
CA CYS A 56 13.96 -11.64 13.98
C CYS A 56 14.77 -10.72 14.90
N ASP A 57 14.82 -9.43 14.58
CA ASP A 57 15.24 -8.40 15.53
C ASP A 57 14.08 -8.05 16.48
N GLU A 58 14.01 -8.78 17.60
CA GLU A 58 12.97 -8.57 18.61
C GLU A 58 13.09 -7.23 19.33
N ALA A 59 14.30 -6.64 19.40
CA ALA A 59 14.55 -5.38 20.10
C ALA A 59 14.10 -4.17 19.27
N GLY A 60 14.15 -4.28 17.93
CA GLY A 60 13.64 -3.29 16.99
C GLY A 60 12.17 -3.46 16.61
N ALA A 61 11.43 -4.39 17.23
CA ALA A 61 10.06 -4.69 16.83
C ALA A 61 9.07 -3.60 17.25
N LEU A 62 8.23 -3.15 16.30
CA LEU A 62 7.16 -2.18 16.52
C LEU A 62 5.79 -2.82 16.28
N PRO A 63 4.72 -2.35 16.94
CA PRO A 63 3.39 -2.91 16.78
C PRO A 63 2.84 -2.66 15.37
N CYS A 64 2.33 -3.72 14.73
CA CYS A 64 1.56 -3.64 13.50
C CYS A 64 0.39 -2.66 13.66
N LEU A 65 0.27 -1.68 12.76
CA LEU A 65 -0.75 -0.64 12.80
C LEU A 65 -2.20 -1.15 12.81
N LYS A 66 -2.41 -2.40 12.37
CA LYS A 66 -3.74 -3.02 12.26
C LYS A 66 -4.12 -3.90 13.43
N CYS A 67 -3.23 -4.80 13.84
CA CYS A 67 -3.54 -5.79 14.87
C CYS A 67 -2.74 -5.63 16.17
N GLY A 68 -1.80 -4.69 16.23
CA GLY A 68 -1.00 -4.40 17.43
C GLY A 68 0.05 -5.46 17.80
N ILE A 69 0.19 -6.52 17.00
CA ILE A 69 1.27 -7.51 17.18
C ILE A 69 2.60 -6.89 16.78
N ASN A 70 3.63 -7.05 17.61
CA ASN A 70 4.96 -6.57 17.30
C ASN A 70 5.56 -7.34 16.11
N ILE A 71 6.13 -6.60 15.17
CA ILE A 71 6.88 -7.13 14.04
C ILE A 71 8.19 -6.36 13.91
N CYS A 72 9.27 -7.06 13.58
CA CYS A 72 10.55 -6.47 13.24
C CYS A 72 10.55 -6.01 11.77
N GLU A 73 11.61 -5.31 11.37
CA GLU A 73 11.77 -4.83 9.99
C GLU A 73 11.63 -5.98 9.00
N GLU A 74 12.22 -7.15 9.25
CA GLU A 74 12.17 -8.36 8.40
C GLU A 74 10.77 -8.96 8.28
N CYS A 75 9.95 -8.86 9.34
CA CYS A 75 8.58 -9.37 9.34
C CYS A 75 7.56 -8.36 8.79
N ARG A 76 7.95 -7.10 8.62
CA ARG A 76 7.15 -6.06 7.99
C ARG A 76 6.87 -6.40 6.52
N CYS A 77 5.62 -6.20 6.12
CA CYS A 77 5.17 -6.40 4.75
C CYS A 77 5.18 -5.08 3.97
N TYR A 78 6.10 -4.98 3.01
CA TYR A 78 6.22 -3.90 2.03
C TYR A 78 7.08 -4.38 0.85
N PRO A 79 6.97 -3.75 -0.34
CA PRO A 79 7.82 -4.05 -1.48
C PRO A 79 9.27 -3.64 -1.17
N ARG A 80 10.22 -4.59 -1.26
CA ARG A 80 11.64 -4.30 -0.96
C ARG A 80 12.50 -4.14 -2.19
N ALA A 81 12.00 -4.54 -3.35
CA ALA A 81 12.66 -4.23 -4.61
C ALA A 81 12.63 -2.72 -4.87
N ALA A 82 13.68 -2.21 -5.52
CA ALA A 82 13.70 -0.83 -5.99
C ALA A 82 12.47 -0.53 -6.88
N PRO A 83 11.65 0.47 -6.53
CA PRO A 83 10.51 0.81 -7.38
C PRO A 83 10.91 1.23 -8.79
N PRO A 84 9.98 1.18 -9.76
CA PRO A 84 10.17 1.80 -11.07
C PRO A 84 10.43 3.31 -10.96
N ASN A 85 11.36 3.83 -11.77
CA ASN A 85 11.67 5.26 -11.85
C ASN A 85 10.47 6.13 -12.28
N THR A 86 9.60 5.60 -13.14
CA THR A 86 8.50 6.38 -13.72
C THR A 86 7.21 6.29 -12.89
N TYR A 87 7.00 5.19 -12.16
CA TYR A 87 5.78 4.94 -11.39
C TYR A 87 6.08 4.06 -10.17
N PRO A 88 6.56 4.65 -9.07
CA PRO A 88 6.87 3.89 -7.85
C PRO A 88 5.61 3.40 -7.12
N ASN A 89 4.41 3.88 -7.50
CA ASN A 89 3.11 3.47 -6.94
C ASN A 89 3.02 3.65 -5.42
N ARG A 90 3.60 4.74 -4.90
CA ARG A 90 3.61 5.00 -3.45
C ARG A 90 2.21 5.16 -2.89
N ARG A 91 1.37 5.92 -3.60
CA ARG A 91 -0.03 6.12 -3.23
C ARG A 91 -0.86 4.96 -3.76
N PRO A 92 -1.59 4.24 -2.90
CA PRO A 92 -2.23 3.00 -3.31
C PRO A 92 -3.42 3.20 -4.26
N HIS A 93 -3.94 4.43 -4.39
CA HIS A 93 -4.96 4.78 -5.39
C HIS A 93 -4.40 5.26 -6.73
N LEU A 94 -3.10 5.50 -6.82
CA LEU A 94 -2.42 6.03 -8.02
C LEU A 94 -1.47 4.98 -8.57
N ARG A 95 -2.00 4.07 -9.39
CA ARG A 95 -1.19 3.05 -10.05
C ARG A 95 -0.69 3.54 -11.41
N GLY A 96 0.56 3.20 -11.74
CA GLY A 96 1.35 3.84 -12.80
C GLY A 96 0.77 3.89 -14.20
N SER A 97 -0.12 2.97 -14.56
CA SER A 97 -0.80 3.00 -15.86
C SER A 97 -2.12 3.80 -15.83
N GLY A 98 -2.37 4.58 -14.77
CA GLY A 98 -3.68 5.21 -14.55
C GLY A 98 -4.75 4.19 -14.14
N GLN A 99 -4.34 3.03 -13.63
CA GLN A 99 -5.25 2.03 -13.07
C GLN A 99 -5.73 2.47 -11.69
N LEU A 100 -7.03 2.30 -11.44
CA LEU A 100 -7.61 2.53 -10.11
C LEU A 100 -7.33 1.31 -9.23
N ASP A 101 -6.96 1.56 -7.98
CA ASP A 101 -6.76 0.52 -6.98
C ASP A 101 -7.07 1.08 -5.58
N ASN A 102 -7.33 0.22 -4.60
CA ASN A 102 -7.48 0.55 -3.18
C ASN A 102 -8.40 1.76 -2.84
N ILE A 103 -9.39 2.06 -3.68
CA ILE A 103 -10.40 3.09 -3.46
C ILE A 103 -11.78 2.48 -3.24
N MET A 104 -12.60 3.13 -2.44
CA MET A 104 -14.03 2.88 -2.31
C MET A 104 -14.83 4.17 -2.36
N CYS A 105 -16.00 4.10 -2.99
CA CYS A 105 -16.98 5.19 -3.00
C CYS A 105 -18.15 4.80 -2.09
N LEU A 106 -18.60 5.73 -1.25
CA LEU A 106 -19.68 5.49 -0.30
C LEU A 106 -20.83 6.47 -0.55
N CYS A 107 -22.07 6.01 -0.35
CA CYS A 107 -23.22 6.91 -0.26
C CYS A 107 -23.13 7.78 1.01
N GLU A 108 -23.87 8.87 1.06
CA GLU A 108 -23.77 9.87 2.14
C GLU A 108 -23.96 9.27 3.54
N GLU A 109 -24.89 8.33 3.71
CA GLU A 109 -25.15 7.66 4.98
C GLU A 109 -23.96 6.80 5.44
N CYS A 110 -23.41 5.97 4.54
CA CYS A 110 -22.26 5.13 4.82
C CYS A 110 -20.98 5.95 4.99
N ASP A 111 -20.84 7.05 4.26
CA ASP A 111 -19.75 8.00 4.38
C ASP A 111 -19.74 8.66 5.76
N ALA A 112 -20.89 9.17 6.22
CA ALA A 112 -21.03 9.76 7.54
C ALA A 112 -20.78 8.76 8.68
N LYS A 113 -21.23 7.50 8.52
CA LYS A 113 -20.90 6.43 9.47
C LYS A 113 -19.40 6.17 9.52
N THR A 114 -18.77 6.07 8.36
CA THR A 114 -17.33 5.83 8.24
C THR A 114 -16.52 6.98 8.83
N GLU A 115 -16.97 8.22 8.65
CA GLU A 115 -16.31 9.40 9.23
C GLU A 115 -16.26 9.33 10.75
N LYS A 116 -17.39 9.02 11.40
CA LYS A 116 -17.46 8.81 12.85
C LYS A 116 -16.54 7.67 13.33
N GLU A 117 -16.34 6.65 12.50
CA GLU A 117 -15.43 5.54 12.83
C GLU A 117 -13.96 5.94 12.76
N VAL A 118 -13.56 6.91 11.92
CA VAL A 118 -12.16 7.30 11.72
C VAL A 118 -11.75 8.58 12.44
N GLU A 119 -12.73 9.36 12.90
CA GLU A 119 -12.53 10.62 13.61
C GLU A 119 -11.57 10.43 14.81
N GLY A 120 -10.55 11.29 14.89
CA GLY A 120 -9.55 11.28 15.96
C GLY A 120 -8.57 10.10 15.95
N LYS A 121 -8.64 9.17 14.97
CA LYS A 121 -7.73 8.02 14.89
C LYS A 121 -6.44 8.28 14.10
N PHE A 122 -6.39 9.38 13.35
CA PHE A 122 -5.28 9.69 12.47
C PHE A 122 -4.85 11.14 12.61
N LEU A 123 -3.57 11.41 12.32
CA LEU A 123 -3.00 12.76 12.38
C LEU A 123 -3.42 13.64 11.21
N ASN A 124 -3.60 13.05 10.02
CA ASN A 124 -4.06 13.77 8.83
C ASN A 124 -5.56 13.57 8.59
N GLU A 125 -6.23 14.58 8.08
CA GLU A 125 -7.66 14.52 7.70
C GLU A 125 -7.90 13.69 6.42
N ARG A 126 -6.91 13.67 5.53
CA ARG A 126 -6.95 12.95 4.23
C ARG A 126 -6.03 11.75 4.23
N CYS A 127 -6.29 10.78 3.35
CA CYS A 127 -5.45 9.61 3.15
C CYS A 127 -3.99 10.02 2.87
N ASP A 128 -3.07 9.43 3.62
CA ASP A 128 -1.62 9.57 3.51
C ASP A 128 -0.94 8.20 3.38
N CYS A 129 -1.74 7.16 3.12
CA CYS A 129 -1.21 5.81 3.03
C CYS A 129 -0.14 5.73 1.95
N ASP A 130 0.94 5.05 2.30
CA ASP A 130 2.06 4.82 1.41
C ASP A 130 2.49 3.36 1.50
N ILE A 131 2.53 2.67 0.36
CA ILE A 131 2.85 1.24 0.31
C ILE A 131 4.21 0.93 0.97
N TYR A 132 5.16 1.87 0.90
CA TYR A 132 6.53 1.69 1.37
C TYR A 132 6.71 2.01 2.86
N THR A 133 5.95 2.95 3.42
CA THR A 133 6.14 3.41 4.80
C THR A 133 5.20 2.74 5.82
N ARG A 134 4.29 1.88 5.37
CA ARG A 134 3.35 1.18 6.26
C ARG A 134 4.04 0.13 7.13
N TRP A 135 3.72 0.14 8.42
CA TRP A 135 4.18 -0.86 9.39
C TRP A 135 3.09 -1.90 9.68
N ILE A 136 2.97 -2.90 8.81
CA ILE A 136 1.95 -3.97 8.94
C ILE A 136 2.57 -5.36 8.81
N CYS A 137 1.94 -6.33 9.47
CA CYS A 137 2.33 -7.74 9.36
C CYS A 137 1.72 -8.37 8.11
N VAL A 138 2.30 -9.48 7.65
CA VAL A 138 1.82 -10.22 6.46
C VAL A 138 0.34 -10.57 6.53
N ARG A 139 -0.15 -11.04 7.67
CA ARG A 139 -1.58 -11.38 7.83
C ARG A 139 -2.49 -10.18 7.54
N CYS A 140 -2.13 -9.01 8.06
CA CYS A 140 -2.95 -7.81 7.87
C CYS A 140 -2.85 -7.26 6.44
N GLU A 141 -1.71 -7.43 5.77
CA GLU A 141 -1.60 -7.12 4.34
C GLU A 141 -2.53 -8.03 3.53
N GLU A 142 -2.54 -9.34 3.80
CA GLU A 142 -3.41 -10.28 3.09
C GLU A 142 -4.90 -9.97 3.31
N GLU A 143 -5.28 -9.59 4.53
CA GLU A 143 -6.64 -9.17 4.86
C GLU A 143 -7.03 -7.90 4.09
N GLU A 144 -6.14 -6.91 3.99
CA GLU A 144 -6.38 -5.70 3.21
C GLU A 144 -6.49 -5.99 1.71
N ARG A 145 -5.58 -6.80 1.16
CA ARG A 145 -5.64 -7.20 -0.24
C ARG A 145 -6.96 -7.90 -0.57
N LYS A 146 -7.41 -8.81 0.30
CA LYS A 146 -8.73 -9.45 0.18
C LYS A 146 -9.88 -8.45 0.24
N ALA A 147 -9.81 -7.46 1.14
CA ALA A 147 -10.84 -6.43 1.24
C ALA A 147 -10.92 -5.56 -0.02
N VAL A 148 -9.77 -5.16 -0.58
CA VAL A 148 -9.69 -4.41 -1.83
C VAL A 148 -10.27 -5.22 -2.98
N TRP A 149 -9.81 -6.45 -3.16
CA TRP A 149 -10.30 -7.34 -4.22
C TRP A 149 -11.81 -7.57 -4.11
N LYS A 150 -12.30 -7.87 -2.91
CA LYS A 150 -13.73 -8.07 -2.67
C LYS A 150 -14.55 -6.84 -3.03
N TYR A 151 -14.09 -5.64 -2.66
CA TYR A 151 -14.80 -4.42 -3.01
C TYR A 151 -14.82 -4.20 -4.53
N PHE A 152 -13.67 -4.32 -5.21
CA PHE A 152 -13.62 -4.14 -6.66
C PHE A 152 -14.46 -5.18 -7.42
N GLU A 153 -14.48 -6.43 -6.95
CA GLU A 153 -15.27 -7.51 -7.56
C GLU A 153 -16.78 -7.31 -7.37
N GLN A 154 -17.21 -6.84 -6.19
CA GLN A 154 -18.62 -6.81 -5.81
C GLN A 154 -19.29 -5.46 -6.00
N GLN A 155 -18.52 -4.37 -5.94
CA GLN A 155 -19.02 -2.99 -5.85
C GLN A 155 -18.49 -2.11 -6.97
N THR A 156 -17.88 -2.70 -8.00
CA THR A 156 -17.45 -1.98 -9.19
C THR A 156 -17.67 -2.79 -10.47
N GLU A 157 -17.81 -2.10 -11.60
CA GLU A 157 -18.04 -2.73 -12.90
C GLU A 157 -17.40 -1.89 -14.01
N LEU A 158 -16.74 -2.52 -14.98
CA LEU A 158 -16.12 -1.84 -16.12
C LEU A 158 -17.16 -1.55 -17.23
N ASP A 159 -16.92 -0.51 -18.01
CA ASP A 159 -17.70 0.08 -19.12
C ASP A 159 -18.18 -0.85 -20.26
N GLY A 160 -18.04 -2.16 -20.12
CA GLY A 160 -18.68 -3.17 -20.97
C GLY A 160 -19.90 -3.86 -20.38
N ASN A 161 -20.12 -3.82 -19.05
CA ASN A 161 -21.12 -4.67 -18.38
C ASN A 161 -22.26 -3.89 -17.70
N TRP A 162 -22.05 -2.66 -17.24
CA TRP A 162 -23.07 -1.89 -16.50
C TRP A 162 -23.99 -1.04 -17.38
N ILE A 163 -23.58 -0.73 -18.62
CA ILE A 163 -24.39 -0.01 -19.61
C ILE A 163 -25.60 -0.87 -20.08
N VAL A 164 -25.67 -2.16 -19.71
CA VAL A 164 -26.68 -3.13 -20.21
C VAL A 164 -27.29 -4.00 -19.09
N ARG A 165 -27.49 -3.49 -17.87
CA ARG A 165 -28.29 -4.22 -16.87
C ARG A 165 -29.77 -3.88 -16.99
N GLU A 166 -30.48 -4.61 -17.86
CA GLU A 166 -31.95 -4.49 -18.05
C GLU A 166 -32.77 -5.00 -16.85
N ASP A 167 -32.14 -5.64 -15.86
CA ASP A 167 -32.76 -6.34 -14.73
C ASP A 167 -32.81 -5.52 -13.42
N MET A 168 -32.26 -4.31 -13.40
CA MET A 168 -32.35 -3.39 -12.25
C MET A 168 -33.32 -2.25 -12.56
N ASP A 169 -34.31 -2.08 -11.68
CA ASP A 169 -35.24 -0.94 -11.71
C ASP A 169 -34.51 0.30 -11.17
N TYR A 170 -34.03 1.15 -12.07
CA TYR A 170 -33.24 2.35 -11.75
C TYR A 170 -34.08 3.56 -11.32
N GLY A 171 -35.42 3.48 -11.31
CA GLY A 171 -36.28 4.63 -11.01
C GLY A 171 -36.10 5.82 -11.97
N ASP A 172 -36.69 6.97 -11.61
CA ASP A 172 -36.66 8.22 -12.43
C ASP A 172 -35.28 8.91 -12.48
N ASP A 173 -34.29 8.43 -11.72
CA ASP A 173 -32.94 8.97 -11.68
C ASP A 173 -32.02 8.15 -12.60
N PHE A 174 -32.03 8.46 -13.89
CA PHE A 174 -31.00 7.99 -14.83
C PHE A 174 -29.63 8.53 -14.37
N GLU A 175 -28.95 7.70 -13.56
CA GLU A 175 -27.58 7.78 -13.04
C GLU A 175 -27.31 8.73 -11.85
N PRO A 176 -27.00 8.16 -10.67
CA PRO A 176 -25.83 8.65 -9.95
C PRO A 176 -24.95 7.50 -9.47
N THR A 177 -24.29 6.79 -10.38
CA THR A 177 -23.18 5.90 -10.02
C THR A 177 -21.89 6.61 -10.36
N LYS A 178 -21.00 6.77 -9.38
CA LYS A 178 -19.73 7.45 -9.64
C LYS A 178 -18.90 6.63 -10.63
N THR A 179 -18.62 7.23 -11.78
CA THR A 179 -17.74 6.67 -12.80
C THR A 179 -16.38 7.34 -12.73
N LEU A 180 -15.32 6.54 -12.84
CA LEU A 180 -13.93 6.99 -12.87
C LEU A 180 -13.18 6.30 -13.99
N GLN A 181 -12.27 7.03 -14.63
CA GLN A 181 -11.37 6.46 -15.63
C GLN A 181 -10.38 5.48 -14.97
N ASP A 182 -10.41 4.23 -15.42
CA ASP A 182 -9.53 3.13 -15.03
C ASP A 182 -8.74 2.65 -16.26
N HIS A 183 -7.54 3.19 -16.45
CA HIS A 183 -6.70 2.97 -17.64
C HIS A 183 -7.42 3.35 -18.95
N ALA A 184 -7.87 2.36 -19.71
CA ALA A 184 -8.50 2.51 -21.02
C ALA A 184 -10.02 2.36 -20.96
N HIS A 185 -10.56 2.17 -19.75
CA HIS A 185 -11.95 1.90 -19.48
C HIS A 185 -12.49 2.89 -18.45
N ASP A 186 -13.79 3.10 -18.44
CA ASP A 186 -14.48 3.67 -17.28
C ASP A 186 -14.92 2.56 -16.32
N ARG A 187 -14.85 2.85 -15.03
CA ARG A 187 -15.31 1.97 -13.95
C ARG A 187 -16.39 2.67 -13.15
N ALA A 188 -17.55 2.02 -13.03
CA ALA A 188 -18.64 2.42 -12.17
C ALA A 188 -18.41 1.91 -10.73
N PHE A 189 -18.80 2.71 -9.73
CA PHE A 189 -18.63 2.41 -8.30
C PHE A 189 -19.94 2.51 -7.52
N TRP A 190 -20.24 1.45 -6.76
CA TRP A 190 -21.35 1.39 -5.82
C TRP A 190 -20.87 1.48 -4.37
N CYS A 191 -21.78 1.92 -3.49
CA CYS A 191 -21.54 1.92 -2.06
C CYS A 191 -21.48 0.49 -1.54
N THR A 192 -20.80 0.24 -0.42
CA THR A 192 -20.80 -1.06 0.27
C THR A 192 -22.18 -1.56 0.72
N CYS A 193 -23.22 -0.74 0.62
CA CYS A 193 -24.63 -1.10 0.85
C CYS A 193 -25.43 -1.25 -0.45
N ASP A 194 -24.74 -1.40 -1.58
CA ASP A 194 -25.27 -1.56 -2.95
C ASP A 194 -26.04 -0.35 -3.49
N LYS A 195 -26.12 0.76 -2.74
CA LYS A 195 -26.69 2.03 -3.22
C LYS A 195 -25.76 2.73 -4.20
N THR A 196 -26.38 3.49 -5.10
CA THR A 196 -25.74 4.46 -5.99
C THR A 196 -24.97 5.52 -5.20
N VAL A 197 -23.98 6.15 -5.84
CA VAL A 197 -23.06 7.11 -5.23
C VAL A 197 -22.90 8.34 -6.10
N SER A 198 -23.14 9.52 -5.53
CA SER A 198 -22.96 10.81 -6.21
C SER A 198 -21.60 10.94 -6.90
N HIS A 199 -21.56 11.51 -8.11
CA HIS A 199 -20.32 11.86 -8.80
C HIS A 199 -19.43 12.82 -8.00
N ARG A 200 -20.00 13.58 -7.05
CA ARG A 200 -19.26 14.49 -6.17
C ARG A 200 -18.59 13.79 -4.99
N THR A 201 -18.90 12.51 -4.75
CA THR A 201 -18.30 11.75 -3.66
C THR A 201 -16.80 11.66 -3.89
N VAL A 202 -16.01 12.04 -2.88
CA VAL A 202 -14.57 11.86 -2.91
C VAL A 202 -14.26 10.42 -2.48
N PRO A 203 -13.52 9.64 -3.29
CA PRO A 203 -13.18 8.26 -2.93
C PRO A 203 -12.40 8.18 -1.62
N ARG A 204 -12.59 7.08 -0.88
CA ARG A 204 -11.87 6.75 0.35
C ARG A 204 -10.87 5.64 0.11
N CYS A 205 -9.79 5.64 0.87
CA CYS A 205 -8.83 4.56 0.89
C CYS A 205 -9.43 3.35 1.59
N ILE A 206 -9.44 2.18 0.97
CA ILE A 206 -9.98 0.97 1.62
C ILE A 206 -9.15 0.62 2.87
N TRP A 207 -7.84 0.89 2.86
CA TRP A 207 -6.96 0.60 3.99
C TRP A 207 -7.27 1.47 5.22
N CYS A 208 -7.23 2.80 5.10
CA CYS A 208 -7.41 3.69 6.26
C CYS A 208 -8.82 4.27 6.40
N LYS A 209 -9.69 4.01 5.44
CA LYS A 209 -11.05 4.54 5.33
C LYS A 209 -11.16 6.07 5.25
N ARG A 210 -10.05 6.81 5.23
CA ARG A 210 -10.05 8.27 5.03
C ARG A 210 -10.24 8.63 3.57
N ARG A 211 -10.79 9.81 3.32
CA ARG A 211 -10.96 10.37 1.97
C ARG A 211 -9.61 10.64 1.34
N HIS A 212 -9.44 10.29 0.08
CA HIS A 212 -8.34 10.77 -0.74
C HIS A 212 -8.48 12.27 -1.01
N LEU A 213 -7.53 12.82 -1.76
CA LEU A 213 -7.76 14.08 -2.45
C LEU A 213 -8.87 13.90 -3.51
N PRO A 214 -9.57 14.96 -3.88
CA PRO A 214 -10.46 14.94 -5.05
C PRO A 214 -9.72 14.47 -6.32
N GLU A 215 -10.42 13.80 -7.24
CA GLU A 215 -9.79 13.28 -8.47
C GLU A 215 -9.08 14.35 -9.30
N SER A 216 -9.60 15.58 -9.29
CA SER A 216 -8.97 16.72 -9.97
C SER A 216 -7.54 17.00 -9.50
N GLU A 217 -7.20 16.55 -8.29
CA GLU A 217 -5.88 16.75 -7.67
C GLU A 217 -4.99 15.51 -7.75
N TRP A 218 -5.48 14.36 -8.23
CA TRP A 218 -4.71 13.11 -8.28
C TRP A 218 -3.48 13.21 -9.18
N ARG A 219 -3.55 13.99 -10.26
CA ARG A 219 -2.39 14.27 -11.12
C ARG A 219 -1.30 15.03 -10.37
N GLN A 220 -1.69 15.99 -9.55
CA GLN A 220 -0.77 16.77 -8.72
C GLN A 220 -0.19 15.89 -7.61
N GLU A 221 -1.02 15.07 -6.95
CA GLU A 221 -0.57 14.11 -5.95
C GLU A 221 0.42 13.08 -6.52
N LEU A 222 0.19 12.63 -7.75
CA LEU A 222 1.13 11.77 -8.48
C LEU A 222 2.47 12.48 -8.63
N GLN A 223 2.51 13.74 -9.06
CA GLN A 223 3.76 14.49 -9.23
C GLN A 223 4.47 14.79 -7.90
N ASP A 224 3.71 15.16 -6.88
CA ASP A 224 4.26 15.63 -5.60
C ASP A 224 4.70 14.49 -4.69
N THR A 225 4.06 13.33 -4.79
CA THR A 225 4.32 12.17 -3.92
C THR A 225 4.44 10.89 -4.73
N GLY A 226 3.44 10.60 -5.56
CA GLY A 226 3.31 9.29 -6.21
C GLY A 226 4.43 8.91 -7.17
N SER A 227 5.17 9.89 -7.72
CA SER A 227 6.29 9.73 -8.64
C SER A 227 7.65 9.91 -7.97
N LYS A 228 7.69 10.36 -6.70
CA LYS A 228 8.94 10.47 -5.94
C LYS A 228 9.35 9.08 -5.48
N HIS A 229 10.64 8.77 -5.54
CA HIS A 229 11.15 7.53 -4.98
C HIS A 229 11.06 7.57 -3.45
N PRO A 230 10.63 6.50 -2.76
CA PRO A 230 10.56 6.49 -1.30
C PRO A 230 11.93 6.72 -0.62
N PHE A 231 13.05 6.49 -1.32
CA PHE A 231 14.41 6.72 -0.80
C PHE A 231 14.89 8.17 -0.85
N PHE A 232 14.19 9.05 -1.58
CA PHE A 232 14.55 10.47 -1.70
C PHE A 232 13.73 11.38 -0.78
N ASP A 233 12.79 10.81 -0.03
CA ASP A 233 12.27 11.50 1.13
C ASP A 233 13.42 11.50 2.14
N ASN A 234 13.78 12.65 2.70
CA ASN A 234 14.80 12.79 3.74
C ASN A 234 14.35 12.13 5.06
N ASP A 235 13.71 10.97 5.00
CA ASP A 235 13.31 10.15 6.13
C ASP A 235 14.54 9.35 6.59
N PRO A 236 15.16 9.73 7.72
CA PRO A 236 16.31 9.01 8.26
C PRO A 236 15.96 7.59 8.71
N ASP A 237 14.66 7.32 8.92
CA ASP A 237 14.15 6.04 9.38
C ASP A 237 13.75 5.12 8.21
N TYR A 238 13.81 5.60 6.96
CA TYR A 238 13.59 4.72 5.81
C TYR A 238 14.89 4.02 5.41
N PRO A 239 14.91 2.67 5.26
CA PRO A 239 16.09 1.96 4.80
C PRO A 239 16.53 2.51 3.44
N ARG A 240 17.70 3.17 3.42
CA ARG A 240 18.24 3.75 2.19
C ARG A 240 18.63 2.64 1.24
N TRP A 241 18.14 2.72 0.01
CA TRP A 241 18.70 1.93 -1.08
C TRP A 241 20.12 2.41 -1.35
N VAL A 242 21.08 1.52 -1.18
CA VAL A 242 22.47 1.79 -1.51
C VAL A 242 22.73 1.14 -2.85
N SER A 243 23.17 1.91 -3.85
CA SER A 243 23.72 1.36 -5.09
C SER A 243 25.21 1.67 -5.18
N ASP A 244 25.96 0.81 -5.86
CA ASP A 244 27.30 1.09 -6.35
C ASP A 244 27.27 2.11 -7.50
N ASN A 245 28.47 2.41 -8.01
CA ASN A 245 28.66 3.39 -9.08
C ASN A 245 27.98 3.00 -10.41
N ASP A 246 27.55 1.74 -10.56
CA ASP A 246 26.88 1.21 -11.75
C ASP A 246 25.36 1.11 -11.56
N ASN A 247 24.79 1.75 -10.53
CA ASN A 247 23.39 1.60 -10.12
C ASN A 247 23.00 0.15 -9.77
N LYS A 248 23.97 -0.73 -9.54
CA LYS A 248 23.73 -2.07 -9.01
C LYS A 248 23.79 -1.99 -7.51
N TYR A 249 23.03 -2.81 -6.81
CA TYR A 249 23.09 -2.78 -5.36
C TYR A 249 24.37 -3.53 -4.90
N PRO A 250 25.16 -2.95 -3.98
CA PRO A 250 26.56 -3.33 -3.77
C PRO A 250 26.69 -4.73 -3.14
N THR A 251 27.72 -5.48 -3.54
CA THR A 251 28.04 -6.80 -2.97
C THR A 251 29.36 -6.75 -2.19
N PRO A 252 29.41 -7.12 -0.90
CA PRO A 252 28.30 -7.60 -0.08
C PRO A 252 27.31 -6.49 0.30
N TYR A 253 26.06 -6.90 0.53
CA TYR A 253 24.93 -6.01 0.77
C TYR A 253 25.06 -5.23 2.09
N PRO A 254 24.77 -3.91 2.12
CA PRO A 254 24.89 -3.09 3.31
C PRO A 254 23.73 -3.38 4.27
N ARG A 255 24.00 -3.46 5.58
CA ARG A 255 22.95 -3.63 6.59
C ARG A 255 21.89 -2.54 6.43
N LEU A 256 20.64 -2.93 6.24
CA LEU A 256 19.49 -2.05 6.36
C LEU A 256 19.25 -1.79 7.86
N GLY A 257 20.06 -0.92 8.44
CA GLY A 257 19.83 -0.36 9.76
C GLY A 257 19.23 1.03 9.62
N TYR A 258 18.28 1.35 10.50
CA TYR A 258 17.98 2.74 10.82
C TYR A 258 19.31 3.41 11.18
N HIS A 259 19.65 4.53 10.53
CA HIS A 259 20.78 5.33 10.96
C HIS A 259 20.38 6.01 12.27
N ARG A 260 20.45 5.27 13.38
CA ARG A 260 20.50 5.88 14.70
C ARG A 260 21.82 6.63 14.71
N GLY A 261 21.75 7.96 14.67
CA GLY A 261 22.92 8.78 14.91
C GLY A 261 23.66 8.23 16.13
N ASP A 262 24.97 8.08 15.97
CA ASP A 262 25.95 7.70 16.98
C ASP A 262 26.13 6.19 17.24
N GLU A 263 26.59 5.45 16.22
CA GLU A 263 27.57 4.38 16.44
C GLU A 263 28.82 4.70 15.63
N GLU A 264 29.80 5.33 16.29
CA GLU A 264 31.18 5.38 15.82
C GLU A 264 31.67 3.94 15.65
N VAL A 265 31.73 3.48 14.40
CA VAL A 265 32.44 2.25 14.06
C VAL A 265 33.93 2.57 14.19
N THR A 266 34.49 2.29 15.37
CA THR A 266 35.93 2.19 15.56
C THR A 266 36.40 0.98 14.74
N ASN A 267 37.11 1.26 13.64
CA ASN A 267 37.81 0.24 12.87
C ASN A 267 39.07 -0.17 13.64
N GLU A 268 39.15 -1.44 14.04
CA GLU A 268 40.40 -2.21 14.12
C GLU A 268 40.39 -3.29 13.04
#